data_AF-A0AAI9LAT2-F1
#
_entry.id   AF-A0AAI9LAT2-F1
#
_cell.length_a   1.000
_cell.length_b   1.000
_cell.length_c   1.000
_cell.angle_alpha   90.00
_cell.angle_beta   90.00
_cell.angle_gamma   90.00
#
_symmetry.space_group_name_H-M   'P 1'
#
loop_
_entity.id
_entity.type
_entity.pdbx_description
1 polymer ?
#
loop_
_entity_poly.entity_id
_entity_poly.type
_entity_poly.pdbx_seq_one_letter_code
_entity_poly.pdbx_strand_id
1 'polypeptide(L)'
;MALMLLVAGAATLVAGDIAAQTLGRRAINLINPAARGRLNALFVSIFFVGGAIGAVLSGAGWAWAGLGGVCAIALGFTIAMFLFGFVDRAAVLHRQSKEG
;
A
#
# COMPACT_ATOMS: atom_id res chain seq x y z
N MET A 1 -24.66 10.93 9.85
CA MET A 1 -23.91 11.04 8.58
C MET A 1 -22.41 10.81 8.77
N ALA A 2 -21.71 11.58 9.62
CA ALA A 2 -20.27 11.40 9.85
C ALA A 2 -19.84 9.97 10.24
N LEU A 3 -20.58 9.31 11.15
CA LEU A 3 -20.30 7.93 11.54
C LEU A 3 -20.36 6.95 10.36
N MET A 4 -21.33 7.11 9.47
CA MET A 4 -21.47 6.24 8.29
C MET A 4 -20.28 6.42 7.33
N LEU A 5 -19.79 7.65 7.15
CA LEU A 5 -18.61 7.93 6.33
C LEU A 5 -17.34 7.32 6.92
N LEU A 6 -17.17 7.40 8.25
CA LEU A 6 -16.04 6.75 8.93
C LEU A 6 -16.10 5.24 8.81
N VAL A 7 -17.27 4.63 8.98
CA VAL A 7 -17.46 3.18 8.82
C VAL A 7 -17.16 2.75 7.38
N ALA A 8 -17.71 3.46 6.39
CA ALA A 8 -17.45 3.17 4.99
C ALA A 8 -15.95 3.28 4.67
N GLY A 9 -15.30 4.37 5.10
CA GLY A 9 -13.86 4.56 4.90
C GLY A 9 -13.01 3.47 5.56
N ALA A 10 -13.33 3.10 6.80
CA ALA A 10 -12.64 2.01 7.50
C ALA A 10 -12.84 0.67 6.80
N ALA A 11 -14.05 0.35 6.34
CA ALA A 11 -14.35 -0.87 5.60
C ALA A 11 -13.57 -0.93 4.27
N THR A 12 -13.52 0.17 3.52
CA THR A 12 -12.72 0.26 2.30
C THR A 12 -11.24 0.07 2.56
N LEU A 13 -10.71 0.68 3.63
CA LEU A 13 -9.30 0.53 4.00
C LEU A 13 -8.96 -0.93 4.36
N VAL A 14 -9.81 -1.58 5.16
CA VAL A 14 -9.64 -3.00 5.53
C VAL A 14 -9.71 -3.91 4.30
N ALA A 15 -10.68 -3.69 3.40
CA ALA A 15 -10.79 -4.45 2.16
C ALA A 15 -9.53 -4.29 1.28
N GLY A 16 -8.96 -3.09 1.23
CA GLY A 16 -7.71 -2.80 0.52
C GLY A 16 -6.52 -3.58 1.07
N ASP A 17 -6.34 -3.59 2.40
CA ASP A 17 -5.26 -4.33 3.06
C ASP A 17 -5.36 -5.85 2.80
N ILE A 18 -6.57 -6.40 2.94
CA ILE A 18 -6.84 -7.82 2.68
C ILE A 18 -6.53 -8.17 1.21
N ALA A 19 -6.96 -7.32 0.26
CA ALA A 19 -6.69 -7.54 -1.16
C ALA A 19 -5.18 -7.53 -1.45
N ALA A 20 -4.43 -6.58 -0.87
CA ALA A 20 -2.98 -6.48 -1.04
C ALA A 20 -2.26 -7.72 -0.48
N GLN A 21 -2.63 -8.17 0.72
CA GLN A 21 -2.02 -9.33 1.34
C GLN A 21 -2.34 -10.62 0.56
N THR A 22 -3.58 -10.76 0.10
CA THR A 22 -4.02 -11.92 -0.71
C THR A 22 -3.26 -11.99 -2.02
N LEU A 23 -3.17 -10.87 -2.75
CA LEU A 23 -2.48 -10.81 -4.04
C LEU A 23 -0.96 -11.03 -3.89
N GLY A 24 -0.36 -10.44 -2.86
CA GLY A 24 1.05 -10.62 -2.52
C GLY A 24 1.40 -12.07 -2.19
N ARG A 25 0.57 -12.74 -1.37
CA ARG A 25 0.73 -14.17 -1.05
C ARG A 25 0.57 -15.04 -2.30
N ARG A 26 -0.39 -14.73 -3.16
CA ARG A 26 -0.58 -15.44 -4.43
C ARG A 26 0.65 -15.33 -5.32
N ALA A 27 1.24 -14.15 -5.44
CA ALA A 27 2.45 -13.93 -6.24
C ALA A 27 3.64 -14.76 -5.73
N ILE A 28 3.86 -14.79 -4.41
CA ILE A 28 4.94 -15.58 -3.79
C ILE A 28 4.74 -17.08 -4.04
N ASN A 29 3.50 -17.57 -3.93
CA ASN A 29 3.19 -18.99 -4.11
C ASN A 29 3.38 -19.47 -5.55
N LEU A 30 3.35 -18.59 -6.55
CA LEU A 30 3.58 -18.94 -7.96
C LEU A 30 5.07 -19.15 -8.31
N ILE A 31 5.99 -18.77 -7.43
CA ILE A 31 7.44 -18.89 -7.66
C ILE A 31 7.93 -20.30 -7.27
N ASN A 32 9.08 -20.73 -7.82
CA ASN A 32 9.72 -22.01 -7.53
C ASN A 32 9.85 -22.23 -5.99
N PRO A 33 9.44 -23.40 -5.46
CA PRO A 33 9.46 -23.70 -4.03
C PRO A 33 10.80 -23.47 -3.33
N ALA A 34 11.93 -23.67 -4.03
CA ALA A 34 13.27 -23.44 -3.46
C ALA A 34 13.52 -21.98 -3.04
N ALA A 35 12.83 -21.00 -3.65
CA ALA A 35 12.99 -19.58 -3.35
C ALA A 35 11.90 -19.00 -2.43
N ARG A 36 10.78 -19.72 -2.21
CA ARG A 36 9.60 -19.21 -1.49
C ARG A 36 9.91 -18.78 -0.05
N GLY A 37 10.70 -19.56 0.69
CA GLY A 37 11.03 -19.25 2.08
C GLY A 37 11.72 -17.88 2.24
N ARG A 38 12.69 -17.59 1.36
CA ARG A 38 13.41 -16.31 1.33
C ARG A 38 12.51 -15.16 0.93
N LEU A 39 11.69 -15.34 -0.11
CA LEU A 39 10.77 -14.31 -0.59
C LEU A 39 9.66 -14.01 0.43
N ASN A 40 9.18 -15.01 1.16
CA ASN A 40 8.21 -14.81 2.23
C ASN A 40 8.80 -13.97 3.39
N ALA A 41 10.03 -14.27 3.80
CA ALA A 41 10.72 -13.49 4.82
C ALA A 41 10.92 -12.03 4.37
N LEU A 42 11.35 -11.83 3.12
CA LEU A 42 11.51 -10.49 2.54
C LEU A 42 10.18 -9.73 2.48
N PHE A 43 9.11 -10.39 2.01
CA PHE A 43 7.76 -9.83 1.98
C PHE A 43 7.36 -9.33 3.36
N VAL A 44 7.34 -10.20 4.37
CA VAL A 44 6.93 -9.82 5.74
C VAL A 44 7.81 -8.70 6.29
N SER A 45 9.13 -8.74 6.05
CA SER A 45 10.05 -7.70 6.52
C SER A 45 9.74 -6.32 5.91
N ILE A 46 9.42 -6.26 4.62
CA ILE A 46 9.02 -5.01 3.94
C ILE A 46 7.72 -4.46 4.55
N PHE A 47 6.73 -5.32 4.79
CA PHE A 47 5.46 -4.88 5.40
C PHE A 47 5.70 -4.32 6.81
N PHE A 48 6.55 -4.97 7.59
CA PHE A 48 6.86 -4.53 8.93
C PHE A 48 7.59 -3.19 8.95
N VAL A 49 8.58 -3.00 8.06
CA VAL A 49 9.29 -1.72 7.91
C VAL A 49 8.33 -0.61 7.48
N GLY A 50 7.47 -0.88 6.49
CA GLY A 50 6.46 0.08 6.04
C GLY A 50 5.47 0.44 7.17
N GLY A 51 5.00 -0.56 7.92
CA GLY A 51 4.13 -0.36 9.07
C GLY A 51 4.78 0.48 10.19
N ALA A 52 6.07 0.24 10.47
CA ALA A 52 6.82 1.02 11.46
C ALA A 52 6.96 2.49 11.03
N ILE A 53 7.31 2.74 9.75
CA ILE A 53 7.38 4.09 9.19
C ILE A 53 6.01 4.78 9.27
N GLY A 54 4.95 4.09 8.86
CA GLY A 54 3.58 4.60 8.92
C GLY A 54 3.14 4.94 10.34
N ALA A 55 3.49 4.11 11.33
CA ALA A 55 3.18 4.33 12.73
C ALA A 55 3.92 5.57 13.29
N VAL A 56 5.21 5.71 12.99
CA VAL A 56 6.00 6.89 13.41
C VAL A 56 5.42 8.17 12.80
N LEU A 57 5.16 8.17 11.50
CA LEU A 57 4.61 9.34 10.81
C LEU A 57 3.20 9.69 11.31
N SER A 58 2.33 8.69 11.52
CA SER A 58 1.00 8.93 12.07
C SER A 58 1.06 9.47 13.50
N GLY A 59 1.97 8.95 14.33
CA GLY A 59 2.20 9.46 15.69
C GLY A 59 2.67 10.91 15.68
N ALA A 60 3.61 11.26 14.80
CA ALA A 60 4.08 12.64 14.62
C ALA A 60 2.97 13.56 14.10
N GLY A 61 2.20 13.12 13.10
CA GLY A 61 1.07 13.86 12.55
C GLY A 61 -0.02 14.13 13.59
N TRP A 62 -0.31 13.15 14.44
CA TRP A 62 -1.24 13.31 15.56
C TRP A 62 -0.73 14.33 16.58
N ALA A 63 0.56 14.26 16.94
CA ALA A 63 1.16 15.18 17.90
C ALA A 63 1.12 16.65 17.44
N TRP A 64 1.19 16.92 16.13
CA TRP A 64 1.25 18.28 15.60
C TRP A 64 -0.12 18.85 15.22
N ALA A 65 -1.00 18.04 14.64
CA ALA A 65 -2.27 18.52 14.08
C ALA A 65 -3.45 17.56 14.34
N GLY A 66 -3.32 16.66 15.32
CA GLY A 66 -4.36 15.71 15.70
C GLY A 66 -4.79 14.83 14.52
N LEU A 67 -6.10 14.55 14.43
CA LEU A 67 -6.65 13.72 13.35
C LEU A 67 -6.38 14.29 11.96
N GLY A 68 -6.40 15.62 11.81
CA GLY A 68 -6.12 16.30 10.54
C GLY A 68 -4.70 16.02 10.03
N GLY A 69 -3.70 16.00 10.92
CA GLY A 69 -2.33 15.66 10.57
C GLY A 69 -2.17 14.22 10.10
N VAL A 70 -2.81 13.27 10.78
CA VAL A 70 -2.81 11.85 10.38
C VAL A 70 -3.47 11.67 9.00
N CYS A 71 -4.62 12.31 8.79
CA CYS A 71 -5.32 12.25 7.50
C CYS A 71 -4.49 12.88 6.37
N ALA A 72 -3.79 13.98 6.61
CA ALA A 72 -2.93 14.62 5.61
C ALA A 72 -1.77 13.71 5.19
N ILE A 73 -1.11 13.05 6.14
CA ILE A 73 -0.05 12.08 5.87
C ILE A 73 -0.59 10.90 5.07
N ALA A 74 -1.71 10.32 5.50
CA ALA A 74 -2.34 9.19 4.79
C ALA A 74 -2.70 9.57 3.35
N LEU A 75 -3.31 10.74 3.14
CA LEU A 75 -3.67 11.24 1.81
C LEU A 75 -2.42 11.47 0.95
N GLY A 76 -1.35 12.02 1.52
CA GLY A 76 -0.06 12.19 0.84
C GLY A 76 0.50 10.87 0.32
N PHE A 77 0.49 9.81 1.15
CA PHE A 77 0.89 8.47 0.72
C PHE A 77 -0.03 7.90 -0.37
N THR A 78 -1.35 8.07 -0.25
CA THR A 78 -2.30 7.62 -1.26
C THR A 78 -2.05 8.29 -2.62
N ILE A 79 -1.84 9.61 -2.62
CA ILE A 79 -1.55 10.36 -3.86
C ILE A 79 -0.22 9.92 -4.46
N ALA A 80 0.83 9.77 -3.65
CA ALA A 80 2.13 9.32 -4.11
C ALA A 80 2.06 7.91 -4.75
N MET A 81 1.35 6.98 -4.11
CA MET A 81 1.11 5.63 -4.65
C MET A 81 0.33 5.69 -5.97
N PHE A 82 -0.72 6.50 -6.04
CA PHE A 82 -1.53 6.63 -7.25
C PHE A 82 -0.71 7.19 -8.43
N LEU A 83 0.09 8.23 -8.17
CA LEU A 83 0.97 8.82 -9.18
C LEU A 83 2.03 7.82 -9.66
N PHE A 84 2.65 7.10 -8.74
CA PHE A 84 3.65 6.08 -9.09
C PHE A 84 3.04 4.97 -9.95
N GLY A 85 1.84 4.49 -9.59
CA GLY A 85 1.11 3.51 -10.38
C GLY A 85 0.71 4.03 -11.76
N PHE A 86 0.31 5.29 -11.88
CA PHE A 86 0.00 5.91 -13.17
C PHE A 86 1.22 5.98 -14.08
N VAL A 87 2.37 6.39 -13.54
CA VAL A 87 3.64 6.46 -14.29
C VAL A 87 4.09 5.07 -14.75
N ASP A 88 4.01 4.07 -13.88
CA ASP A 88 4.34 2.68 -14.23
C ASP A 88 3.47 2.16 -15.38
N ARG A 89 2.15 2.38 -15.29
CA ARG A 89 1.21 1.98 -16.35
C ARG A 89 1.45 2.72 -17.66
N ALA A 90 1.73 4.02 -17.61
CA ALA A 90 2.06 4.81 -18.79
C ALA A 90 3.36 4.30 -19.45
N ALA A 91 4.37 3.95 -18.65
CA ALA A 91 5.63 3.39 -19.14
C ALA A 91 5.44 2.02 -19.79
N VAL A 92 4.59 1.16 -19.23
CA VAL A 92 4.27 -0.15 -19.81
C VAL A 92 3.56 -0.01 -21.15
N LEU A 93 2.55 0.86 -21.25
CA LEU A 93 1.81 1.10 -22.51
C LEU A 93 2.73 1.64 -23.61
N HIS A 94 3.65 2.55 -23.26
CA HIS A 94 4.63 3.08 -24.19
C HIS A 94 5.61 2.02 -24.71
N ARG A 95 6.00 1.04 -23.88
CA ARG A 95 6.87 -0.08 -24.33
C ARG A 95 6.14 -1.01 -25.30
N GLN A 96 4.88 -1.35 -25.01
CA GLN A 96 4.08 -2.23 -25.87
C GLN A 96 3.83 -1.61 -27.26
N SER A 97 3.64 -0.28 -27.34
CA SER A 97 3.51 0.43 -28.62
C SER A 97 4.78 0.43 -29.48
N LYS A 98 5.95 0.12 -28.90
CA LYS A 98 7.24 0.10 -29.61
C LYS A 98 7.64 -1.31 -30.08
N GLU A 99 7.00 -2.34 -29.53
CA GLU A 99 7.28 -3.76 -29.80
C GLU A 99 6.27 -4.40 -30.77
N GLY A 100 5.14 -3.75 -31.06
CA GLY A 100 4.15 -4.15 -32.06
C GLY A 100 4.24 -3.33 -33.33
#